data_AF-A0A7S3XM01-F1
#
_entry.id   AF-A0A7S3XM01-F1
#
_cell.length_a   1.000
_cell.length_b   1.000
_cell.length_c   1.000
_cell.angle_alpha   90.00
_cell.angle_beta   90.00
_cell.angle_gamma   90.00
#
_symmetry.space_group_name_H-M   'P 1'
#
loop_
_entity.id
_entity.type
_entity.pdbx_description
1 polymer ?
#
loop_
_entity_poly.entity_id
_entity_poly.type
_entity_poly.pdbx_seq_one_letter_code
_entity_poly.pdbx_strand_id
1 'polypeptide(L)'
;DGGRGEQVESIVALPAAMLAAPALFYVALALSGGSLADARAYGFVGEASGGVTYAEAFKLYDFALVRWDVVPGLALTWVGMLVVCAFGSSLDVAAIEMDLGRPLRINHELTTVGFGNIASGLLGGFTGSYIFSSTVFNYRTRLHTHVIGWTLALTELGLVCWTGDPLGYVPLFFFGSTLVFVAIELMLEWLVEVRAKLPPGEYLVLLVTFLAINITSLEQGMLIGVAAAVLRFIVLYAQEHQVEFRHMKSRVVRPPR
;
A
#
# COMPACT_ATOMS: atom_id res chain seq x y z
N ASP A 1 7.78 35.18 -2.18
CA ASP A 1 7.01 35.31 -0.94
C ASP A 1 5.76 34.48 -1.09
N GLY A 2 5.64 33.41 -0.31
CA GLY A 2 4.69 32.33 -0.56
C GLY A 2 5.14 31.05 0.10
N GLY A 3 5.39 31.13 1.41
CA GLY A 3 5.65 29.96 2.24
C GLY A 3 4.45 29.02 2.16
N ARG A 4 4.60 27.95 1.37
CA ARG A 4 3.83 26.73 1.59
C ARG A 4 4.23 26.29 2.97
N GLY A 5 3.32 26.48 3.92
CA GLY A 5 3.52 26.07 5.30
C GLY A 5 4.04 24.65 5.27
N GLU A 6 5.26 24.47 5.78
CA GLU A 6 5.67 23.19 6.32
C GLU A 6 4.61 22.90 7.38
N GLN A 7 3.59 22.13 7.00
CA GLN A 7 2.79 21.42 7.98
C GLN A 7 3.81 20.56 8.71
N VAL A 8 4.24 21.04 9.87
CA VAL A 8 4.86 20.20 10.87
C VAL A 8 3.76 19.22 11.25
N GLU A 9 3.64 18.14 10.47
CA GLU A 9 2.85 17.00 10.85
C GLU A 9 3.42 16.56 12.20
N SER A 10 2.66 16.85 13.26
CA SER A 10 3.00 16.36 14.57
C SER A 10 3.03 14.84 14.45
N ILE A 11 4.21 14.24 14.60
CA ILE A 11 4.44 12.79 14.58
C ILE A 11 3.50 12.07 15.57
N VAL A 12 2.99 12.80 16.56
CA VAL A 12 2.10 12.34 17.61
C VAL A 12 0.62 12.44 17.22
N ALA A 13 0.26 13.26 16.22
CA ALA A 13 -1.13 13.52 15.85
C ALA A 13 -1.87 12.25 15.42
N LEU A 14 -1.28 11.44 14.54
CA LEU A 14 -1.92 10.21 14.06
C LEU A 14 -2.06 9.16 15.17
N PRO A 15 -1.00 8.79 15.94
CA PRO A 15 -1.17 7.90 17.10
C PRO A 15 -2.16 8.44 18.14
N ALA A 16 -2.12 9.75 18.44
CA ALA A 16 -3.04 10.36 19.38
C ALA A 16 -4.49 10.30 18.89
N ALA A 17 -4.74 10.53 17.59
CA ALA A 17 -6.07 10.40 17.01
C ALA A 17 -6.58 8.96 17.06
N MET A 18 -5.71 7.99 16.75
CA MET A 18 -6.03 6.56 16.82
C MET A 18 -6.37 6.10 18.24
N LEU A 19 -5.76 6.69 19.28
CA LEU A 19 -6.10 6.41 20.68
C LEU A 19 -7.32 7.22 21.17
N ALA A 20 -7.46 8.46 20.71
CA ALA A 20 -8.53 9.36 21.14
C ALA A 20 -9.90 8.88 20.64
N ALA A 21 -10.01 8.38 19.41
CA ALA A 21 -11.28 7.93 18.86
C ALA A 21 -11.97 6.81 19.71
N PRO A 22 -11.32 5.69 20.04
CA PRO A 22 -11.91 4.68 20.92
C PRO A 22 -12.08 5.19 22.36
N ALA A 23 -11.17 6.03 22.87
CA ALA A 23 -11.31 6.62 24.20
C ALA A 23 -12.56 7.51 24.32
N LEU A 24 -12.80 8.38 23.32
CA LEU A 24 -13.97 9.24 23.25
C LEU A 24 -15.27 8.43 23.16
N PHE A 25 -15.27 7.30 22.44
CA PHE A 25 -16.41 6.38 22.43
C PHE A 25 -16.73 5.87 23.84
N TYR A 26 -15.73 5.40 24.57
CA TYR A 26 -15.94 4.89 25.93
C TYR A 26 -16.36 5.99 26.92
N VAL A 27 -15.85 7.21 26.74
CA VAL A 27 -16.33 8.38 27.50
C VAL A 27 -17.80 8.67 27.18
N ALA A 28 -18.19 8.69 25.91
CA ALA A 28 -19.57 8.89 25.50
C ALA A 28 -20.51 7.79 26.02
N LEU A 29 -20.05 6.53 26.03
CA LEU A 29 -20.78 5.39 26.59
C LEU A 29 -20.96 5.53 28.11
N ALA A 30 -19.92 5.96 28.83
CA ALA A 30 -20.01 6.21 30.26
C ALA A 30 -20.95 7.38 30.59
N LEU A 31 -20.92 8.46 29.80
CA LEU A 31 -21.79 9.62 29.98
C LEU A 31 -23.25 9.33 29.64
N SER A 32 -23.53 8.41 28.71
CA SER A 32 -24.89 7.97 28.39
C SER A 32 -25.46 6.97 29.40
N GLY A 33 -24.64 6.51 30.37
CA GLY A 33 -25.00 5.48 31.33
C GLY A 33 -25.10 4.07 30.72
N GLY A 34 -24.63 3.90 29.48
CA GLY A 34 -24.66 2.62 28.77
C GLY A 34 -23.55 1.68 29.25
N SER A 35 -23.84 0.39 29.24
CA SER A 35 -22.85 -0.66 29.50
C SER A 35 -22.20 -1.16 28.20
N LEU A 36 -21.08 -1.87 28.32
CA LEU A 36 -20.48 -2.57 27.18
C LEU A 36 -21.44 -3.61 26.56
N ALA A 37 -22.34 -4.19 27.36
CA ALA A 37 -23.36 -5.10 26.87
C ALA A 37 -24.38 -4.38 25.97
N ASP A 38 -24.76 -3.15 26.33
CA ASP A 38 -25.63 -2.32 25.49
C ASP A 38 -24.93 -1.95 24.18
N ALA A 39 -23.66 -1.55 24.25
CA ALA A 39 -22.86 -1.25 23.07
C ALA A 39 -22.77 -2.45 22.11
N ARG A 40 -22.70 -3.69 22.63
CA ARG A 40 -22.76 -4.91 21.82
C ARG A 40 -24.15 -5.17 21.26
N ALA A 41 -25.20 -5.00 22.07
CA ALA A 41 -26.59 -5.19 21.64
C ALA A 41 -26.98 -4.25 20.49
N TYR A 42 -26.46 -3.02 20.50
CA TYR A 42 -26.65 -2.04 19.43
C TYR A 42 -25.67 -2.20 18.25
N GLY A 43 -24.74 -3.17 18.30
CA GLY A 43 -23.76 -3.40 17.24
C GLY A 43 -22.66 -2.33 17.13
N PHE A 44 -22.41 -1.55 18.18
CA PHE A 44 -21.27 -0.63 18.21
C PHE A 44 -19.95 -1.35 18.47
N VAL A 45 -19.96 -2.46 19.21
CA VAL A 45 -18.79 -3.29 19.52
C VAL A 45 -19.11 -4.73 19.16
N GLY A 46 -18.13 -5.46 18.62
CA GLY A 46 -18.28 -6.89 18.31
C GLY A 46 -18.58 -7.74 19.54
N GLU A 47 -19.18 -8.90 19.32
CA GLU A 47 -19.32 -9.90 20.38
C GLU A 47 -17.93 -10.32 20.88
N ALA A 48 -17.79 -10.49 22.19
CA ALA A 48 -16.56 -11.03 22.74
C ALA A 48 -16.45 -12.48 22.31
N SER A 49 -15.56 -12.74 21.35
CA SER A 49 -15.11 -14.10 21.12
C SER A 49 -14.19 -14.47 22.27
N GLY A 50 -14.30 -15.68 22.83
CA GLY A 50 -13.24 -16.19 23.68
C GLY A 50 -11.96 -16.17 22.84
N GLY A 51 -10.99 -15.33 23.22
CA GLY A 51 -9.84 -15.04 22.36
C GLY A 51 -9.20 -16.33 21.83
N VAL A 52 -8.91 -16.33 20.54
CA VAL A 52 -8.42 -17.52 19.83
C VAL A 52 -6.90 -17.57 19.93
N THR A 53 -6.37 -18.72 20.34
CA THR A 53 -4.91 -18.92 20.35
C THR A 53 -4.39 -19.11 18.92
N TYR A 54 -3.14 -18.72 18.65
CA TYR A 54 -2.51 -19.01 17.35
C TYR A 54 -2.56 -20.50 16.98
N ALA A 55 -2.42 -21.40 17.96
CA ALA A 55 -2.51 -22.84 17.73
C ALA A 55 -3.91 -23.28 17.27
N GLU A 56 -4.98 -22.65 17.77
CA GLU A 56 -6.34 -22.91 17.31
C GLU A 56 -6.59 -22.32 15.92
N ALA A 57 -6.07 -21.13 15.64
CA ALA A 57 -6.12 -20.55 14.29
C ALA A 57 -5.37 -21.42 13.27
N PHE A 58 -4.20 -21.96 13.63
CA PHE A 58 -3.42 -22.82 12.75
C PHE A 58 -4.11 -24.17 12.49
N LYS A 59 -4.90 -24.68 13.44
CA LYS A 59 -5.72 -25.90 13.23
C LYS A 59 -6.80 -25.71 12.17
N LEU A 60 -7.18 -24.48 11.81
CA LEU A 60 -8.12 -24.22 10.72
C LEU A 60 -7.52 -24.54 9.34
N TYR A 61 -6.19 -24.66 9.23
CA TYR A 61 -5.52 -25.09 8.00
C TYR A 61 -5.63 -26.61 7.82
N ASP A 62 -6.78 -27.07 7.36
CA ASP A 62 -7.01 -28.46 7.00
C ASP A 62 -6.88 -28.67 5.48
N PHE A 63 -5.78 -29.31 5.06
CA PHE A 63 -5.51 -29.63 3.66
C PHE A 63 -6.51 -30.61 3.06
N ALA A 64 -7.24 -31.38 3.88
CA ALA A 64 -8.28 -32.29 3.39
C ALA A 64 -9.52 -31.54 2.87
N LEU A 65 -9.76 -30.31 3.35
CA LEU A 65 -10.86 -29.45 2.91
C LEU A 65 -10.50 -28.62 1.67
N VAL A 66 -9.26 -28.71 1.17
CA VAL A 66 -8.79 -27.91 0.04
C VAL A 66 -9.44 -28.39 -1.26
N ARG A 67 -10.11 -27.45 -1.93
CA ARG A 67 -10.73 -27.64 -3.25
C ARG A 67 -9.72 -27.42 -4.36
N TRP A 68 -8.94 -28.46 -4.65
CA TRP A 68 -7.91 -28.46 -5.69
C TRP A 68 -8.44 -28.17 -7.10
N ASP A 69 -9.73 -28.44 -7.35
CA ASP A 69 -10.41 -28.16 -8.61
C ASP A 69 -10.54 -26.66 -8.92
N VAL A 70 -10.54 -25.80 -7.91
CA VAL A 70 -10.65 -24.34 -8.06
C VAL A 70 -9.27 -23.69 -8.28
N VAL A 71 -8.19 -24.34 -7.85
CA VAL A 71 -6.83 -23.80 -7.87
C VAL A 71 -6.38 -23.34 -9.27
N PRO A 72 -6.60 -24.09 -10.36
CA PRO A 72 -6.24 -23.62 -11.70
C PRO A 72 -6.94 -22.31 -12.09
N GLY A 73 -8.17 -22.07 -11.60
CA GLY A 73 -8.92 -20.83 -11.84
C GLY A 73 -8.32 -19.61 -11.13
N LEU A 74 -7.52 -19.82 -10.08
CA LEU A 74 -6.87 -18.76 -9.31
C LEU A 74 -5.50 -18.35 -9.87
N ALA A 75 -4.97 -19.08 -10.85
CA ALA A 75 -3.63 -18.85 -11.38
C ALA A 75 -3.43 -17.41 -11.88
N LEU A 76 -4.45 -16.84 -12.55
CA LEU A 76 -4.40 -15.46 -13.02
C LEU A 76 -4.35 -14.46 -11.86
N THR A 77 -5.15 -14.68 -10.82
CA THR A 77 -5.14 -13.86 -9.60
C THR A 77 -3.78 -13.92 -8.91
N TRP A 78 -3.18 -15.09 -8.78
CA TRP A 78 -1.85 -15.25 -8.17
C TRP A 78 -0.76 -14.55 -8.96
N VAL A 79 -0.75 -14.67 -10.29
CA VAL A 79 0.18 -13.94 -11.16
C VAL A 79 -0.04 -12.43 -11.03
N GLY A 80 -1.30 -11.98 -11.01
CA GLY A 80 -1.64 -10.57 -10.81
C GLY A 80 -1.11 -10.02 -9.48
N MET A 81 -1.34 -10.74 -8.38
CA MET A 81 -0.84 -10.36 -7.06
C MET A 81 0.69 -10.36 -6.99
N LEU A 82 1.36 -11.33 -7.63
CA LEU A 82 2.81 -11.37 -7.74
C LEU A 82 3.34 -10.13 -8.45
N VAL A 83 2.72 -9.75 -9.57
CA VAL A 83 3.07 -8.55 -10.34
C VAL A 83 2.88 -7.31 -9.47
N VAL A 84 1.71 -7.12 -8.84
CA VAL A 84 1.44 -5.97 -7.97
C VAL A 84 2.46 -5.88 -6.83
N CYS A 85 2.74 -6.99 -6.15
CA CYS A 85 3.69 -7.03 -5.05
C CYS A 85 5.11 -6.74 -5.52
N ALA A 86 5.57 -7.31 -6.63
CA ALA A 86 6.91 -7.09 -7.16
C ALA A 86 7.11 -5.65 -7.64
N PHE A 87 6.15 -5.08 -8.37
CA PHE A 87 6.20 -3.69 -8.82
C PHE A 87 6.09 -2.71 -7.66
N GLY A 88 5.15 -2.93 -6.73
CA GLY A 88 5.01 -2.13 -5.51
C GLY A 88 6.32 -2.12 -4.72
N SER A 89 6.90 -3.29 -4.46
CA SER A 89 8.18 -3.41 -3.75
C SER A 89 9.33 -2.72 -4.48
N SER A 90 9.34 -2.76 -5.81
CA SER A 90 10.36 -2.07 -6.60
C SER A 90 10.25 -0.55 -6.48
N LEU A 91 9.01 -0.04 -6.49
CA LEU A 91 8.73 1.38 -6.28
C LEU A 91 9.08 1.83 -4.86
N ASP A 92 8.76 1.02 -3.85
CA ASP A 92 9.14 1.28 -2.47
C ASP A 92 10.65 1.35 -2.32
N VAL A 93 11.39 0.36 -2.84
CA VAL A 93 12.87 0.37 -2.80
C VAL A 93 13.45 1.58 -3.54
N ALA A 94 12.89 1.95 -4.70
CA ALA A 94 13.33 3.12 -5.44
C ALA A 94 13.06 4.42 -4.67
N ALA A 95 11.90 4.55 -4.01
CA ALA A 95 11.59 5.69 -3.17
C ALA A 95 12.52 5.77 -1.96
N ILE A 96 12.79 4.63 -1.29
CA ILE A 96 13.77 4.54 -0.19
C ILE A 96 15.15 4.99 -0.69
N GLU A 97 15.61 4.49 -1.85
CA GLU A 97 16.89 4.85 -2.45
C GLU A 97 17.01 6.37 -2.68
N MET A 98 15.96 6.97 -3.25
CA MET A 98 15.90 8.41 -3.51
C MET A 98 16.00 9.24 -2.23
N ASP A 99 15.31 8.85 -1.14
CA ASP A 99 15.37 9.59 0.13
C ASP A 99 16.69 9.38 0.88
N LEU A 100 17.25 8.17 0.82
CA LEU A 100 18.54 7.84 1.44
C LEU A 100 19.72 8.54 0.73
N GLY A 101 19.56 8.94 -0.53
CA GLY A 101 20.61 9.62 -1.30
C GLY A 101 21.81 8.73 -1.64
N ARG A 102 21.65 7.40 -1.59
CA ARG A 102 22.70 6.41 -1.93
C ARG A 102 22.07 5.22 -2.65
N PRO A 103 22.77 4.60 -3.62
CA PRO A 103 22.22 3.51 -4.40
C PRO A 103 21.95 2.26 -3.54
N LEU A 104 20.79 1.63 -3.75
CA LEU A 104 20.44 0.35 -3.15
C LEU A 104 20.62 -0.77 -4.17
N ARG A 105 20.89 -1.99 -3.68
CA ARG A 105 20.95 -3.17 -4.53
C ARG A 105 19.55 -3.72 -4.72
N ILE A 106 18.79 -3.18 -5.66
CA ILE A 106 17.37 -3.55 -5.90
C ILE A 106 17.14 -5.07 -5.91
N ASN A 107 17.95 -5.84 -6.65
CA ASN A 107 17.80 -7.31 -6.69
C ASN A 107 17.95 -7.97 -5.31
N HIS A 108 18.83 -7.44 -4.45
CA HIS A 108 19.02 -7.95 -3.10
C HIS A 108 17.81 -7.63 -2.22
N GLU A 109 17.33 -6.38 -2.26
CA GLU A 109 16.15 -5.95 -1.49
C GLU A 109 14.89 -6.73 -1.92
N LEU A 110 14.66 -6.90 -3.23
CA LEU A 110 13.55 -7.69 -3.76
C LEU A 110 13.66 -9.18 -3.37
N THR A 111 14.87 -9.73 -3.34
CA THR A 111 15.08 -11.10 -2.87
C THR A 111 14.72 -11.23 -1.39
N THR A 112 15.06 -10.24 -0.57
CA THR A 112 14.70 -10.18 0.85
C THR A 112 13.18 -10.13 1.05
N VAL A 113 12.48 -9.28 0.31
CA VAL A 113 11.00 -9.23 0.33
C VAL A 113 10.40 -10.57 -0.10
N GLY A 114 10.96 -11.21 -1.14
CA GLY A 114 10.53 -12.53 -1.61
C GLY A 114 10.65 -13.61 -0.53
N PHE A 115 11.80 -13.70 0.15
CA PHE A 115 11.97 -14.64 1.27
C PHE A 115 11.02 -14.35 2.43
N GLY A 116 10.75 -13.07 2.73
CA GLY A 116 9.76 -12.66 3.73
C GLY A 116 8.36 -13.15 3.38
N ASN A 117 7.93 -13.00 2.12
CA ASN A 117 6.63 -13.45 1.66
C ASN A 117 6.48 -14.98 1.63
N ILE A 118 7.56 -15.72 1.33
CA ILE A 118 7.56 -17.19 1.44
C ILE A 118 7.37 -17.60 2.91
N ALA A 119 8.13 -17.00 3.83
CA ALA A 119 7.99 -17.28 5.26
C ALA A 119 6.59 -16.93 5.78
N SER A 120 6.06 -15.77 5.37
CA SER A 120 4.69 -15.33 5.70
C SER A 120 3.66 -16.35 5.22
N GLY A 121 3.70 -16.74 3.93
CA GLY A 121 2.75 -17.70 3.37
C GLY A 121 2.80 -19.08 4.03
N LEU A 122 3.99 -19.57 4.40
CA LEU A 122 4.14 -20.85 5.12
C LEU A 122 3.55 -20.82 6.54
N LEU A 123 3.49 -19.64 7.15
CA LEU A 123 2.90 -19.42 8.47
C LEU A 123 1.43 -18.96 8.39
N GLY A 124 0.81 -18.99 7.21
CA GLY A 124 -0.58 -18.57 7.00
C GLY A 124 -0.79 -17.05 6.94
N GLY A 125 0.28 -16.27 6.81
CA GLY A 125 0.24 -14.82 6.69
C GLY A 125 -0.08 -14.31 5.27
N PHE A 126 -0.16 -12.99 5.14
CA PHE A 126 -0.42 -12.29 3.89
C PHE A 126 0.89 -11.82 3.23
N THR A 127 0.80 -11.45 1.94
CA THR A 127 1.90 -10.81 1.23
C THR A 127 2.14 -9.39 1.74
N GLY A 128 3.40 -8.95 1.75
CA GLY A 128 3.80 -7.62 2.18
C GLY A 128 5.01 -7.08 1.40
N SER A 129 5.33 -5.83 1.67
CA SER A 129 6.53 -5.15 1.18
C SER A 129 7.06 -4.16 2.23
N TYR A 130 8.08 -3.40 1.88
CA TYR A 130 8.57 -2.31 2.71
C TYR A 130 7.52 -1.21 2.82
N ILE A 131 7.34 -0.69 4.02
CA ILE A 131 6.58 0.55 4.21
C ILE A 131 7.60 1.69 4.03
N PHE A 132 7.72 2.22 2.82
CA PHE A 132 8.70 3.26 2.46
C PHE A 132 8.79 4.37 3.51
N SER A 133 7.64 4.96 3.87
CA SER A 133 7.55 6.06 4.83
C SER A 133 8.12 5.71 6.19
N SER A 134 7.81 4.52 6.72
CA SER A 134 8.33 4.04 8.01
C SER A 134 9.83 3.74 7.95
N THR A 135 10.31 3.17 6.84
CA THR A 135 11.73 2.88 6.65
C THR A 135 12.55 4.17 6.60
N VAL A 136 12.09 5.16 5.83
CA VAL A 136 12.72 6.49 5.74
C VAL A 136 12.69 7.21 7.09
N PHE A 137 11.55 7.20 7.78
CA PHE A 137 11.43 7.81 9.10
C PHE A 137 12.44 7.21 10.07
N ASN A 138 12.49 5.89 10.18
CA ASN A 138 13.46 5.20 11.05
C ASN A 138 14.91 5.55 10.67
N TYR A 139 15.21 5.64 9.37
CA TYR A 139 16.54 6.06 8.92
C TYR A 139 16.89 7.49 9.36
N ARG A 140 15.95 8.43 9.26
CA ARG A 140 16.14 9.84 9.66
C ARG A 140 16.33 10.03 11.17
N THR A 141 15.83 9.11 12.01
CA THR A 141 16.06 9.17 13.47
C THR A 141 17.51 8.92 13.89
N ARG A 142 18.43 8.61 12.95
CA ARG A 142 19.85 8.26 13.18
C ARG A 142 20.09 7.04 14.07
N LEU A 143 19.03 6.32 14.42
CA LEU A 143 19.09 5.04 15.13
C LEU A 143 19.37 3.92 14.13
N HIS A 144 20.59 3.87 13.61
CA HIS A 144 21.02 2.89 12.60
C HIS A 144 21.38 1.53 13.23
N THR A 145 20.41 0.89 13.89
CA THR A 145 20.63 -0.40 14.55
C THR A 145 19.56 -1.42 14.17
N HIS A 146 19.93 -2.70 14.14
CA HIS A 146 18.98 -3.80 13.95
C HIS A 146 17.98 -3.95 15.11
N VAL A 147 18.19 -3.22 16.21
CA VAL A 147 17.32 -3.26 17.40
C VAL A 147 15.90 -2.78 17.07
N ILE A 148 15.75 -1.83 16.15
CA ILE A 148 14.41 -1.35 15.73
C ILE A 148 13.60 -2.50 15.11
N GLY A 149 14.22 -3.24 14.19
CA GLY A 149 13.57 -4.38 13.53
C GLY A 149 13.24 -5.49 14.52
N TRP A 150 14.16 -5.83 15.42
CA TRP A 150 13.90 -6.83 16.47
C TRP A 150 12.81 -6.40 17.44
N THR A 151 12.76 -5.12 17.81
CA THR A 151 11.72 -4.59 18.69
C THR A 151 10.36 -4.73 18.03
N LEU A 152 10.24 -4.32 16.75
CA LEU A 152 9.00 -4.48 15.99
C LEU A 152 8.59 -5.95 15.90
N ALA A 153 9.51 -6.84 15.51
CA ALA A 153 9.22 -8.27 15.38
C ALA A 153 8.78 -8.91 16.70
N LEU A 154 9.41 -8.56 17.83
CA LEU A 154 9.05 -9.08 19.15
C LEU A 154 7.70 -8.51 19.65
N THR A 155 7.39 -7.25 19.34
CA THR A 155 6.10 -6.65 19.67
C THR A 155 4.96 -7.32 18.90
N GLU A 156 5.13 -7.51 17.59
CA GLU A 156 4.14 -8.22 16.75
C GLU A 156 3.98 -9.68 17.18
N LEU A 157 5.08 -10.38 17.47
CA LEU A 157 5.03 -11.75 17.99
C LEU A 157 4.32 -11.81 19.35
N GLY A 158 4.56 -10.82 20.22
CA GLY A 158 3.86 -10.69 21.50
C GLY A 158 2.35 -10.50 21.33
N LEU A 159 1.93 -9.71 20.33
CA LEU A 159 0.54 -9.52 19.98
C LEU A 159 -0.11 -10.81 19.47
N VAL A 160 0.58 -11.57 18.62
CA VAL A 160 0.09 -12.86 18.10
C VAL A 160 0.01 -13.93 19.20
N CYS A 161 0.95 -13.94 20.15
CA CYS A 161 0.93 -14.85 21.29
C CYS A 161 -0.10 -14.43 22.37
N TRP A 162 -0.62 -13.20 22.30
CA TRP A 162 -1.61 -12.72 23.25
C TRP A 162 -2.97 -13.36 22.96
N THR A 163 -3.54 -14.00 23.98
CA THR A 163 -4.84 -14.69 23.91
C THR A 163 -6.04 -13.78 24.20
N GLY A 164 -5.81 -12.46 24.33
CA GLY A 164 -6.88 -11.50 24.49
C GLY A 164 -7.66 -11.30 23.19
N ASP A 165 -8.91 -10.85 23.32
CA ASP A 165 -9.71 -10.39 22.17
C ASP A 165 -9.78 -8.85 22.20
N PRO A 166 -8.74 -8.13 21.72
CA PRO A 166 -8.79 -6.67 21.66
C PRO A 166 -9.90 -6.17 20.72
N LEU A 167 -10.23 -6.94 19.68
CA LEU A 167 -11.27 -6.60 18.71
C LEU A 167 -12.66 -6.56 19.37
N GLY A 168 -12.90 -7.42 20.37
CA GLY A 168 -14.10 -7.42 21.21
C GLY A 168 -14.29 -6.19 22.11
N TYR A 169 -13.34 -5.24 22.09
CA TYR A 169 -13.40 -3.95 22.80
C TYR A 169 -13.24 -2.74 21.87
N VAL A 170 -12.87 -2.92 20.61
CA VAL A 170 -12.73 -1.78 19.69
C VAL A 170 -14.07 -1.53 18.99
N PRO A 171 -14.56 -0.28 18.96
CA PRO A 171 -15.81 0.03 18.27
C PRO A 171 -15.71 -0.27 16.77
N LEU A 172 -16.74 -0.89 16.19
CA LEU A 172 -16.75 -1.28 14.77
C LEU A 172 -16.65 -0.06 13.83
N PHE A 173 -17.24 1.07 14.22
CA PHE A 173 -17.13 2.30 13.44
C PHE A 173 -15.69 2.82 13.37
N PHE A 174 -14.82 2.50 14.33
CA PHE A 174 -13.42 2.92 14.30
C PHE A 174 -12.70 2.32 13.08
N PHE A 175 -12.82 0.99 12.88
CA PHE A 175 -12.26 0.32 11.71
C PHE A 175 -12.88 0.85 10.41
N GLY A 176 -14.20 1.02 10.37
CA GLY A 176 -14.90 1.55 9.21
C GLY A 176 -14.44 2.96 8.84
N SER A 177 -14.33 3.84 9.84
CA SER A 177 -13.86 5.22 9.65
C SER A 177 -12.42 5.29 9.18
N THR A 178 -11.53 4.45 9.73
CA THR A 178 -10.13 4.36 9.31
C THR A 178 -10.01 3.87 7.87
N LEU A 179 -10.77 2.84 7.48
CA LEU A 179 -10.78 2.35 6.10
C LEU A 179 -11.28 3.40 5.11
N VAL A 180 -12.37 4.11 5.44
CA VAL A 180 -12.90 5.19 4.61
C VAL A 180 -11.93 6.36 4.54
N PHE A 181 -11.30 6.72 5.65
CA PHE A 181 -10.29 7.78 5.70
C PHE A 181 -9.12 7.47 4.76
N VAL A 182 -8.52 6.28 4.89
CA VAL A 182 -7.42 5.84 4.01
C VAL A 182 -7.87 5.78 2.55
N ALA A 183 -9.09 5.29 2.28
CA ALA A 183 -9.62 5.24 0.91
C ALA A 183 -9.77 6.64 0.30
N ILE A 184 -10.30 7.62 1.05
CA ILE A 184 -10.45 9.00 0.60
C ILE A 184 -9.08 9.64 0.38
N GLU A 185 -8.14 9.44 1.29
CA GLU A 185 -6.77 9.97 1.18
C GLU A 185 -6.09 9.48 -0.09
N LEU A 186 -6.12 8.16 -0.34
CA LEU A 186 -5.59 7.56 -1.57
C LEU A 186 -6.30 8.10 -2.82
N MET A 187 -7.63 8.27 -2.79
CA MET A 187 -8.36 8.83 -3.92
C MET A 187 -7.98 10.29 -4.18
N LEU A 188 -7.84 11.12 -3.15
CA LEU A 188 -7.43 12.51 -3.30
C LEU A 188 -6.02 12.60 -3.89
N GLU A 189 -5.06 11.85 -3.33
CA GLU A 189 -3.69 11.83 -3.81
C GLU A 189 -3.62 11.39 -5.28
N TRP A 190 -4.16 10.22 -5.59
CA TRP A 190 -3.93 9.57 -6.88
C TRP A 190 -4.90 9.98 -7.98
N LEU A 191 -6.11 10.43 -7.64
CA LEU A 191 -7.12 10.84 -8.63
C LEU A 191 -7.16 12.37 -8.82
N VAL A 192 -6.96 13.14 -7.75
CA VAL A 192 -7.14 14.61 -7.77
C VAL A 192 -5.80 15.33 -7.85
N GLU A 193 -4.86 15.08 -6.95
CA GLU A 193 -3.60 15.83 -6.93
C GLU A 193 -2.68 15.48 -8.11
N VAL A 194 -2.63 14.20 -8.48
CA VAL A 194 -1.85 13.72 -9.63
C VAL A 194 -2.37 14.28 -10.96
N ARG A 195 -3.64 14.71 -11.05
CA ARG A 195 -4.21 15.31 -12.28
C ARG A 195 -3.38 16.48 -12.81
N ALA A 196 -2.84 17.30 -11.90
CA ALA A 196 -2.04 18.47 -12.25
C ALA A 196 -0.59 18.11 -12.63
N LYS A 197 -0.14 16.90 -12.29
CA LYS A 197 1.23 16.40 -12.54
C LYS A 197 1.33 15.60 -13.84
N LEU A 198 0.22 15.04 -14.34
CA LEU A 198 0.21 14.17 -15.52
C LEU A 198 -0.33 14.87 -16.80
N PRO A 199 0.27 14.57 -17.97
CA PRO A 199 -0.33 14.87 -19.27
C PRO A 199 -1.74 14.27 -19.37
N PRO A 200 -2.67 14.91 -20.12
CA PRO A 200 -4.06 14.47 -20.19
C PRO A 200 -4.23 13.02 -20.69
N GLY A 201 -3.33 12.56 -21.58
CA GLY A 201 -3.36 11.18 -22.08
C GLY A 201 -2.94 10.13 -21.04
N GLU A 202 -1.98 10.45 -20.16
CA GLU A 202 -1.58 9.56 -19.06
C GLU A 202 -2.63 9.55 -17.96
N TYR A 203 -3.24 10.70 -17.69
CA TYR A 203 -4.37 10.78 -16.77
C TYR A 203 -5.58 9.98 -17.25
N LEU A 204 -5.84 9.94 -18.57
CA LEU A 204 -6.89 9.09 -19.12
C LEU A 204 -6.62 7.60 -18.88
N VAL A 205 -5.38 7.15 -19.05
CA VAL A 205 -4.98 5.76 -18.77
C VAL A 205 -5.20 5.43 -17.29
N LEU A 206 -4.86 6.35 -16.38
CA LEU A 206 -5.11 6.22 -14.94
C LEU A 206 -6.61 6.06 -14.67
N LEU A 207 -7.46 6.93 -15.21
CA LEU A 207 -8.92 6.85 -15.03
C LEU A 207 -9.51 5.56 -15.58
N VAL A 208 -9.07 5.13 -16.77
CA VAL A 208 -9.51 3.87 -17.37
C VAL A 208 -9.13 2.69 -16.48
N THR A 209 -7.91 2.68 -15.95
CA THR A 209 -7.45 1.62 -15.04
C THR A 209 -8.28 1.59 -13.76
N PHE A 210 -8.50 2.76 -13.13
CA PHE A 210 -9.31 2.90 -11.93
C PHE A 210 -10.75 2.40 -12.14
N LEU A 211 -11.41 2.85 -13.22
CA LEU A 211 -12.78 2.42 -13.52
C LEU A 211 -12.85 0.94 -13.87
N ALA A 212 -11.89 0.42 -14.63
CA ALA A 212 -11.85 -0.99 -14.99
C ALA A 212 -11.77 -1.87 -13.73
N ILE A 213 -10.88 -1.55 -12.77
CA ILE A 213 -10.76 -2.29 -11.52
C ILE A 213 -12.07 -2.29 -10.72
N ASN A 214 -12.77 -1.15 -10.67
CA ASN A 214 -14.03 -1.03 -9.92
C ASN A 214 -15.21 -1.75 -10.58
N ILE A 215 -15.24 -1.83 -11.92
CA ILE A 215 -16.37 -2.42 -12.66
C ILE A 215 -16.19 -3.92 -12.87
N THR A 216 -14.95 -4.39 -13.04
CA THR A 216 -14.65 -5.80 -13.30
C THR A 216 -14.05 -6.47 -12.07
N SER A 217 -12.72 -6.50 -11.98
CA SER A 217 -11.93 -7.05 -10.90
C SER A 217 -10.52 -6.49 -10.95
N LEU A 218 -9.73 -6.71 -9.90
CA LEU A 218 -8.35 -6.24 -9.85
C LEU A 218 -7.52 -6.77 -11.03
N GLU A 219 -7.57 -8.08 -11.29
CA GLU A 219 -6.78 -8.71 -12.35
C GLU A 219 -7.19 -8.26 -13.75
N GLN A 220 -8.50 -8.19 -14.04
CA GLN A 220 -8.98 -7.74 -15.35
C GLN A 220 -8.74 -6.24 -15.54
N GLY A 221 -8.97 -5.44 -14.51
CA GLY A 221 -8.73 -4.00 -14.53
C GLY A 221 -7.26 -3.65 -14.78
N MET A 222 -6.34 -4.39 -14.17
CA MET A 222 -4.90 -4.24 -14.45
C MET A 222 -4.55 -4.57 -15.91
N LEU A 223 -5.08 -5.67 -16.46
CA LEU A 223 -4.84 -6.02 -17.87
C LEU A 223 -5.34 -4.93 -18.82
N ILE A 224 -6.52 -4.39 -18.56
CA ILE A 224 -7.09 -3.27 -19.33
C ILE A 224 -6.21 -2.03 -19.20
N GLY A 225 -5.74 -1.71 -17.98
CA GLY A 225 -4.84 -0.59 -17.73
C GLY A 225 -3.51 -0.71 -18.48
N VAL A 226 -2.87 -1.88 -18.42
CA VAL A 226 -1.63 -2.17 -19.18
C VAL A 226 -1.88 -2.06 -20.68
N ALA A 227 -2.97 -2.62 -21.20
CA ALA A 227 -3.31 -2.51 -22.61
C ALA A 227 -3.52 -1.05 -23.04
N ALA A 228 -4.23 -0.25 -22.23
CA ALA A 228 -4.42 1.18 -22.49
C ALA A 228 -3.09 1.95 -22.48
N ALA A 229 -2.20 1.65 -21.53
CA ALA A 229 -0.87 2.24 -21.45
C ALA A 229 -0.02 1.91 -22.68
N VAL A 230 -0.01 0.65 -23.12
CA VAL A 230 0.71 0.20 -24.33
C VAL A 230 0.17 0.87 -25.58
N LEU A 231 -1.15 0.91 -25.77
CA LEU A 231 -1.77 1.59 -26.91
C LEU A 231 -1.39 3.07 -26.94
N ARG A 232 -1.42 3.73 -25.77
CA ARG A 232 -1.02 5.12 -25.64
C ARG A 232 0.45 5.33 -26.02
N PHE A 233 1.33 4.44 -25.56
CA PHE A 233 2.75 4.46 -25.89
C PHE A 233 2.99 4.32 -27.40
N ILE A 234 2.30 3.38 -28.07
CA ILE A 234 2.40 3.20 -29.53
C ILE A 234 1.98 4.47 -30.28
N VAL A 235 0.86 5.09 -29.87
CA VAL A 235 0.36 6.32 -30.49
C VAL A 235 1.35 7.48 -30.32
N LEU A 236 1.91 7.64 -29.11
CA LEU A 236 2.94 8.65 -28.85
C LEU A 236 4.18 8.42 -29.72
N TYR A 237 4.68 7.20 -29.72
CA TYR A 237 5.88 6.83 -30.48
C TYR A 237 5.72 7.06 -31.99
N ALA A 238 4.53 6.79 -32.54
CA ALA A 238 4.23 7.01 -33.95
C ALA A 238 4.15 8.50 -34.33
N GLN A 239 3.79 9.38 -33.40
CA GLN A 239 3.70 10.83 -33.63
C GLN A 239 5.06 11.52 -33.58
N GLU A 240 6.00 11.01 -32.77
CA GLU A 240 7.32 11.61 -32.55
C GLU A 240 8.31 11.38 -33.72
N HIS A 241 8.02 10.45 -34.63
CA HIS A 241 8.86 10.12 -35.80
C HIS A 241 8.76 11.13 -36.97
N GLN A 242 8.41 12.39 -36.71
CA GLN A 242 8.58 13.47 -37.68
C GLN A 242 10.04 13.91 -37.68
N VAL A 243 10.84 13.31 -38.58
CA VAL A 243 12.24 13.61 -38.82
C VAL A 243 12.41 15.11 -39.10
N GLU A 244 12.98 15.86 -38.14
CA GLU A 244 13.42 17.23 -38.38
C GLU A 244 14.65 17.17 -39.30
N PHE A 245 14.43 17.32 -40.62
CA PHE A 245 15.52 17.53 -41.59
C PHE A 245 16.21 18.86 -41.28
N ARG A 246 17.14 18.84 -40.33
CA ARG A 246 17.97 20.00 -40.01
C ARG A 246 18.94 20.20 -41.16
N HIS A 247 18.60 21.08 -42.11
CA HIS A 247 19.51 21.52 -43.16
C HIS A 247 20.74 22.20 -42.52
N MET A 248 21.80 21.43 -42.27
CA MET A 248 23.09 21.99 -41.91
C MET A 248 23.65 22.68 -43.17
N LYS A 249 23.56 24.01 -43.23
CA LYS A 249 24.28 24.80 -44.22
C LYS A 249 25.77 24.62 -43.98
N SER A 250 26.42 23.91 -44.89
CA SER A 250 27.87 23.75 -44.94
C SER A 250 28.56 25.12 -44.92
N ARG A 251 29.25 25.43 -43.81
CA ARG A 251 30.18 26.57 -43.70
C ARG A 251 31.53 26.19 -44.33
N VAL A 252 31.53 25.89 -45.63
CA VAL A 252 32.78 25.79 -46.38
C VAL A 252 33.18 27.20 -46.79
N VAL A 253 34.11 27.79 -46.05
CA VAL A 253 34.81 29.02 -46.45
C VAL A 253 35.80 28.61 -47.55
N ARG A 254 35.55 29.05 -48.79
CA ARG A 254 36.47 28.84 -49.90
C ARG A 254 37.54 29.94 -49.88
N PRO A 255 38.83 29.61 -50.01
CA PRO A 255 39.88 30.62 -50.09
C PRO A 255 39.79 31.42 -51.40
N PRO A 256 40.18 32.72 -51.37
CA PRO A 256 40.21 33.56 -52.57
C PRO A 256 41.26 33.04 -53.57
N ARG A 257 40.93 33.17 -54.86
CA ARG A 257 41.77 32.79 -56.00
C ARG A 257 42.95 33.73 -56.19
#